data_AF-U2PGW3-F1
#
_entry.id   AF-U2PGW3-F1
#
_cell.length_a   1.000
_cell.length_b   1.000
_cell.length_c   1.000
_cell.angle_alpha   90.00
_cell.angle_beta   90.00
_cell.angle_gamma   90.00
#
_symmetry.space_group_name_H-M   'P 1'
#
loop_
_entity.id
_entity.type
_entity.pdbx_description
1 polymer ?
#
loop_
_entity_poly.entity_id
_entity_poly.type
_entity_poly.pdbx_seq_one_letter_code
_entity_poly.pdbx_strand_id
1 'polypeptide(L)'
;MLKKIGIAMLIVASLGMSVTRNKSKVGKLQKTVKESNQANAKLSSEDKEAINTAVNFMNEYIRIENPDEFDKWFAKAPITEKFRKEFQRREKYMELSQKALAGKLTPDEKKFLKENEDITYDYDPLLAAGIMDIREESEFQLKKYDSKSKTVYLKDKYEEDFVVDGRKGHQGGTEITLKLVKQNRKWLIDESK
;
A
#
# COMPACT_ATOMS: atom_id res chain seq x y z
N MET A 1 15.74 12.10 -7.78
CA MET A 1 15.12 10.79 -7.50
C MET A 1 15.20 10.56 -6.00
N LEU A 2 14.30 11.19 -5.24
CA LEU A 2 14.12 10.86 -3.83
C LEU A 2 13.43 9.49 -3.79
N LYS A 3 14.24 8.45 -3.61
CA LYS A 3 13.78 7.07 -3.50
C LYS A 3 12.88 6.95 -2.25
N LYS A 4 11.79 6.18 -2.32
CA LYS A 4 10.69 6.00 -1.33
C LYS A 4 11.01 6.09 0.17
N ILE A 5 12.24 5.79 0.59
CA ILE A 5 12.68 5.98 1.99
C ILE A 5 12.83 7.46 2.35
N GLY A 6 13.27 8.32 1.42
CA GLY A 6 13.52 9.74 1.67
C GLY A 6 12.27 10.55 2.01
N ILE A 7 11.08 10.08 1.61
CA ILE A 7 9.81 10.77 1.85
C ILE A 7 9.29 10.50 3.27
N ALA A 8 9.39 9.26 3.77
CA ALA A 8 9.03 8.94 5.15
C ALA A 8 10.07 9.47 6.17
N MET A 9 11.36 9.51 5.80
CA MET A 9 12.43 9.91 6.72
C MET A 9 12.54 11.43 6.95
N LEU A 10 12.05 12.26 6.01
CA LEU A 10 12.16 13.73 6.12
C LEU A 10 11.10 14.36 7.03
N ILE A 11 9.98 13.68 7.29
CA ILE A 11 8.87 14.23 8.11
C ILE A 11 9.09 13.94 9.61
N VAL A 12 9.91 12.94 9.98
CA VAL A 12 10.17 12.58 11.40
C VAL A 12 11.10 13.58 12.10
N ALA A 13 11.74 14.51 11.38
CA ALA A 13 12.71 15.44 11.98
C ALA A 13 12.09 16.55 12.87
N SER A 14 10.78 16.82 12.81
CA SER A 14 10.17 17.95 13.54
C SER A 14 9.47 17.59 14.85
N LEU A 15 9.48 16.33 15.29
CA LEU A 15 9.02 15.90 16.62
C LEU A 15 10.04 14.93 17.18
N GLY A 16 10.83 15.37 18.16
CA GLY A 16 12.03 14.68 18.66
C GLY A 16 11.80 13.27 19.22
N MET A 17 11.68 12.27 18.34
CA MET A 17 11.77 10.86 18.67
C MET A 17 12.80 10.20 17.77
N SER A 18 13.98 9.96 18.31
CA SER A 18 14.99 9.13 17.68
C SER A 18 14.52 7.67 17.64
N VAL A 19 14.04 7.19 16.49
CA VAL A 19 13.78 5.76 16.29
C VAL A 19 15.09 5.10 15.85
N THR A 20 15.89 4.63 16.81
CA THR A 20 16.99 3.71 16.52
C THR A 20 16.40 2.37 16.07
N ARG A 21 16.38 2.14 14.76
CA ARG A 21 15.89 0.90 14.14
C ARG A 21 16.95 -0.20 14.30
N ASN A 22 16.69 -1.15 15.20
CA ASN A 22 17.53 -2.32 15.36
C ASN A 22 17.51 -3.16 14.08
N LYS A 23 18.70 -3.41 13.51
CA LYS A 23 18.89 -4.35 12.42
C LYS A 23 18.64 -5.76 12.94
N SER A 24 17.57 -6.40 12.48
CA SER A 24 17.24 -7.79 12.81
C SER A 24 16.94 -8.57 11.52
N LYS A 25 17.29 -9.85 11.54
CA LYS A 25 17.75 -10.65 10.40
C LYS A 25 16.65 -11.00 9.39
N VAL A 26 17.01 -10.88 8.11
CA VAL A 26 16.32 -11.46 6.95
C VAL A 26 16.20 -12.98 7.14
N GLY A 27 15.00 -13.43 7.49
CA GLY A 27 14.59 -14.83 7.41
C GLY A 27 13.53 -14.97 6.32
N LYS A 28 13.87 -15.69 5.23
CA LYS A 28 12.89 -16.12 4.23
C LYS A 28 11.80 -16.97 4.90
N LEU A 29 10.67 -16.37 5.23
CA LEU A 29 9.47 -17.08 5.67
C LEU A 29 8.50 -17.16 4.49
N GLN A 30 8.59 -18.26 3.73
CA GLN A 30 7.41 -18.79 3.04
C GLN A 30 6.44 -19.25 4.12
N LYS A 31 5.55 -18.35 4.57
CA LYS A 31 4.47 -18.70 5.48
C LYS A 31 3.22 -18.93 4.63
N THR A 32 2.85 -20.19 4.50
CA THR A 32 1.53 -20.62 4.03
C THR A 32 0.48 -19.93 4.90
N VAL A 33 -0.31 -19.04 4.29
CA VAL A 33 -1.42 -18.34 4.94
C VAL A 33 -2.40 -19.40 5.44
N LYS A 34 -2.58 -19.51 6.77
CA LYS A 34 -3.65 -20.30 7.35
C LYS A 34 -4.97 -19.69 6.91
N GLU A 35 -5.81 -20.48 6.25
CA GLU A 35 -7.18 -20.15 5.90
C GLU A 35 -7.98 -19.77 7.16
N SER A 36 -7.98 -18.50 7.54
CA SER A 36 -8.87 -18.00 8.59
C SER A 36 -10.15 -17.47 7.96
N ASN A 37 -11.25 -18.09 8.39
CA ASN A 37 -12.65 -17.62 8.45
C ASN A 37 -13.62 -18.48 7.63
N GLN A 38 -14.54 -19.12 8.35
CA GLN A 38 -15.61 -20.04 7.92
C GLN A 38 -16.55 -19.52 6.80
N ALA A 39 -16.38 -18.28 6.31
CA ALA A 39 -17.10 -17.73 5.17
C ALA A 39 -16.65 -18.30 3.80
N ASN A 40 -15.49 -18.97 3.74
CA ASN A 40 -14.84 -19.41 2.50
C ASN A 40 -15.33 -20.77 1.93
N ALA A 41 -16.27 -21.46 2.59
CA ALA A 41 -16.72 -22.78 2.14
C ALA A 41 -17.51 -22.77 0.82
N LYS A 42 -18.04 -21.62 0.38
CA LYS A 42 -18.84 -21.48 -0.86
C LYS A 42 -18.11 -20.78 -2.03
N LEU A 43 -16.85 -20.39 -1.86
CA LEU A 43 -16.11 -19.69 -2.93
C LEU A 43 -15.55 -20.68 -3.95
N SER A 44 -15.65 -20.30 -5.23
CA SER A 44 -15.02 -21.05 -6.32
C SER A 44 -13.49 -21.03 -6.17
N SER A 45 -12.80 -22.01 -6.76
CA SER A 45 -11.33 -22.01 -6.82
C SER A 45 -10.78 -20.73 -7.45
N GLU A 46 -11.48 -20.21 -8.46
CA GLU A 46 -11.14 -18.99 -9.16
C GLU A 46 -11.26 -17.74 -8.26
N ASP A 47 -12.29 -17.66 -7.43
CA ASP A 47 -12.47 -16.57 -6.46
C ASP A 47 -11.39 -16.63 -5.37
N LYS A 48 -11.05 -17.84 -4.90
CA LYS A 48 -9.94 -18.03 -3.94
C LYS A 48 -8.61 -17.57 -4.52
N GLU A 49 -8.35 -17.83 -5.79
CA GLU A 49 -7.14 -17.37 -6.50
C GLU A 49 -7.07 -15.84 -6.57
N ALA A 50 -8.20 -15.17 -6.89
CA ALA A 50 -8.27 -13.71 -6.90
C ALA A 50 -8.00 -13.10 -5.51
N ILE A 51 -8.62 -13.65 -4.46
CA ILE A 51 -8.39 -13.23 -3.08
C ILE A 51 -6.92 -13.40 -2.69
N ASN A 52 -6.34 -14.56 -2.94
CA ASN A 52 -4.94 -14.84 -2.62
C ASN A 52 -3.99 -13.91 -3.37
N THR A 53 -4.29 -13.58 -4.63
CA THR A 53 -3.52 -12.60 -5.40
C THR A 53 -3.50 -11.24 -4.71
N ALA A 54 -4.66 -10.74 -4.27
CA ALA A 54 -4.77 -9.46 -3.57
C ALA A 54 -4.07 -9.46 -2.20
N VAL A 55 -4.28 -10.51 -1.40
CA VAL A 55 -3.66 -10.65 -0.07
C VAL A 55 -2.13 -10.71 -0.20
N ASN A 56 -1.59 -11.52 -1.12
CA ASN A 56 -0.16 -11.63 -1.33
C ASN A 56 0.42 -10.31 -1.84
N PHE A 57 -0.24 -9.66 -2.81
CA PHE A 57 0.19 -8.36 -3.33
C PHE A 57 0.34 -7.32 -2.22
N MET A 58 -0.64 -7.17 -1.33
CA MET A 58 -0.56 -6.19 -0.24
C MET A 58 0.50 -6.55 0.79
N ASN A 59 0.58 -7.81 1.19
CA ASN A 59 1.53 -8.25 2.21
C ASN A 59 2.98 -8.23 1.69
N GLU A 60 3.20 -8.40 0.39
CA GLU A 60 4.50 -8.14 -0.22
C GLU A 60 4.77 -6.63 -0.25
N TYR A 61 3.82 -5.81 -0.69
CA TYR A 61 3.96 -4.35 -0.79
C TYR A 61 4.46 -3.71 0.51
N ILE A 62 3.81 -4.01 1.64
CA ILE A 62 4.15 -3.42 2.94
C ILE A 62 5.48 -3.91 3.53
N ARG A 63 6.06 -4.98 2.99
CA ARG A 63 7.35 -5.52 3.44
C ARG A 63 8.54 -5.02 2.62
N ILE A 64 8.30 -4.27 1.54
CA ILE A 64 9.37 -3.73 0.70
C ILE A 64 9.94 -2.49 1.38
N GLU A 65 11.12 -2.65 1.98
CA GLU A 65 11.82 -1.53 2.61
C GLU A 65 12.78 -0.81 1.67
N ASN A 66 13.35 -1.54 0.69
CA ASN A 66 14.38 -1.01 -0.21
C ASN A 66 13.80 -0.59 -1.58
N PRO A 67 14.07 0.63 -2.06
CA PRO A 67 13.67 1.09 -3.39
C PRO A 67 14.11 0.18 -4.55
N ASP A 68 15.32 -0.37 -4.49
CA ASP A 68 15.81 -1.23 -5.58
C ASP A 68 15.10 -2.61 -5.58
N GLU A 69 14.55 -3.01 -4.42
CA GLU A 69 13.66 -4.17 -4.31
C GLU A 69 12.25 -3.83 -4.80
N PHE A 70 11.79 -2.59 -4.53
CA PHE A 70 10.51 -2.10 -5.03
C PHE A 70 10.44 -2.17 -6.56
N ASP A 71 11.43 -1.64 -7.28
CA ASP A 71 11.39 -1.63 -8.75
C ASP A 71 11.33 -3.05 -9.33
N LYS A 72 12.10 -3.97 -8.74
CA LYS A 72 12.12 -5.40 -9.15
C LYS A 72 10.80 -6.09 -8.87
N TRP A 73 10.20 -5.82 -7.71
CA TRP A 73 8.88 -6.35 -7.34
C TRP A 73 7.79 -5.76 -8.23
N PHE A 74 7.75 -4.43 -8.36
CA PHE A 74 6.73 -3.71 -9.09
C PHE A 74 6.68 -4.12 -10.56
N ALA A 75 7.84 -4.38 -11.19
CA ALA A 75 7.91 -4.90 -12.55
C ALA A 75 7.25 -6.28 -12.73
N LYS A 76 7.20 -7.10 -11.67
CA LYS A 76 6.66 -8.47 -11.68
C LYS A 76 5.31 -8.61 -10.98
N ALA A 77 4.89 -7.58 -10.25
CA ALA A 77 3.66 -7.59 -9.49
C ALA A 77 2.46 -7.94 -10.39
N PRO A 78 1.47 -8.67 -9.87
CA PRO A 78 0.28 -9.07 -10.64
C PRO A 78 -0.67 -7.88 -10.78
N ILE A 79 -0.26 -6.87 -11.55
CA ILE A 79 -1.01 -5.62 -11.76
C ILE A 79 -1.21 -5.38 -13.25
N THR A 80 -2.30 -4.71 -13.62
CA THR A 80 -2.52 -4.30 -15.01
C THR A 80 -1.64 -3.11 -15.37
N GLU A 81 -1.46 -2.88 -16.67
CA GLU A 81 -0.77 -1.67 -17.16
C GLU A 81 -1.51 -0.38 -16.76
N LYS A 82 -2.85 -0.46 -16.69
CA LYS A 82 -3.69 0.64 -16.19
C LYS A 82 -3.34 0.97 -14.74
N PHE A 83 -3.31 -0.05 -13.87
CA PHE A 83 -2.92 0.15 -12.47
C PHE A 83 -1.52 0.72 -12.35
N ARG A 84 -0.56 0.19 -13.13
CA ARG A 84 0.84 0.66 -13.14
C ARG A 84 0.95 2.15 -13.44
N LYS A 85 0.26 2.61 -14.50
CA LYS A 85 0.24 4.03 -14.88
C LYS A 85 -0.38 4.91 -13.80
N GLU A 86 -1.48 4.46 -13.20
CA GLU A 86 -2.14 5.20 -12.11
C GLU A 86 -1.25 5.31 -10.87
N PHE A 87 -0.58 4.22 -10.48
CA PHE A 87 0.37 4.23 -9.37
C PHE A 87 1.50 5.24 -9.61
N GLN A 88 2.09 5.23 -10.81
CA GLN A 88 3.15 6.16 -11.19
C GLN A 88 2.65 7.61 -11.30
N ARG A 89 1.40 7.82 -11.73
CA ARG A 89 0.75 9.14 -11.75
C ARG A 89 0.66 9.72 -10.34
N ARG A 90 0.20 8.92 -9.37
CA ARG A 90 0.13 9.28 -7.94
C ARG A 90 1.50 9.53 -7.33
N GLU A 91 2.47 8.64 -7.59
CA GLU A 91 3.85 8.80 -7.11
C GLU A 91 4.48 10.11 -7.61
N LYS A 92 4.35 10.38 -8.91
CA LYS A 92 4.83 11.63 -9.52
C LYS A 92 4.14 12.86 -8.94
N TYR A 93 2.83 12.80 -8.74
CA TYR A 93 2.08 13.91 -8.14
C TYR A 93 2.61 14.23 -6.73
N MET A 94 2.81 13.22 -5.88
CA MET A 94 3.36 13.42 -4.53
C MET A 94 4.79 13.97 -4.55
N GLU A 95 5.67 13.45 -5.41
CA GLU A 95 7.04 13.98 -5.56
C GLU A 95 7.02 15.46 -5.95
N LEU A 96 6.16 15.83 -6.90
CA LEU A 96 6.03 17.21 -7.36
C LEU A 96 5.37 18.12 -6.32
N SER A 97 4.37 17.63 -5.58
CA SER A 97 3.74 18.39 -4.49
C SER A 97 4.76 18.73 -3.40
N GLN A 98 5.64 17.81 -3.04
CA GLN A 98 6.75 18.08 -2.11
C GLN A 98 7.77 19.06 -2.70
N LYS A 99 8.13 18.87 -3.98
CA LYS A 99 9.02 19.81 -4.69
C LYS A 99 8.43 21.22 -4.77
N ALA A 100 7.10 21.35 -4.84
CA ALA A 100 6.37 22.61 -4.82
C ALA A 100 6.60 23.39 -3.53
N LEU A 101 6.59 22.70 -2.39
CA LEU A 101 6.88 23.30 -1.08
C LEU A 101 8.28 23.92 -1.01
N ALA A 102 9.24 23.36 -1.78
CA ALA A 102 10.59 23.90 -1.92
C ALA A 102 10.71 25.03 -2.97
N GLY A 103 9.62 25.40 -3.67
CA GLY A 103 9.58 26.49 -4.65
C GLY A 103 10.27 26.22 -5.99
N LYS A 104 10.51 24.95 -6.36
CA LYS A 104 11.42 24.56 -7.46
C LYS A 104 10.75 23.92 -8.68
N LEU A 105 9.48 24.24 -8.96
CA LEU A 105 8.75 23.62 -10.07
C LEU A 105 9.02 24.30 -11.42
N THR A 106 9.24 23.47 -12.45
CA THR A 106 9.21 23.91 -13.86
C THR A 106 7.77 24.19 -14.31
N PRO A 107 7.57 24.91 -15.43
CA PRO A 107 6.22 25.11 -16.00
C PRO A 107 5.47 23.79 -16.27
N ASP A 108 6.14 22.78 -16.80
CA ASP A 108 5.54 21.47 -17.09
C ASP A 108 5.13 20.73 -15.82
N GLU A 109 5.92 20.84 -14.74
CA GLU A 109 5.59 20.24 -13.46
C GLU A 109 4.39 20.93 -12.80
N LYS A 110 4.30 22.26 -12.90
CA LYS A 110 3.11 23.01 -12.47
C LYS A 110 1.87 22.61 -13.24
N LYS A 111 2.00 22.44 -14.57
CA LYS A 111 0.91 21.97 -15.43
C LYS A 111 0.46 20.56 -15.03
N PHE A 112 1.40 19.64 -14.81
CA PHE A 112 1.09 18.28 -14.36
C PHE A 112 0.32 18.28 -13.03
N LEU A 113 0.76 19.05 -12.03
CA LEU A 113 0.05 19.14 -10.74
C LEU A 113 -1.39 19.64 -10.94
N LYS A 114 -1.56 20.72 -11.71
CA LYS A 114 -2.88 21.30 -12.00
C LYS A 114 -3.83 20.33 -12.71
N GLU A 115 -3.29 19.50 -13.61
CA GLU A 115 -4.07 18.49 -14.34
C GLU A 115 -4.42 17.25 -13.50
N ASN A 116 -3.82 17.10 -12.31
CA ASN A 116 -3.96 15.93 -11.45
C ASN A 116 -4.38 16.30 -10.02
N GLU A 117 -5.09 17.42 -9.86
CA GLU A 117 -5.66 17.86 -8.58
C GLU A 117 -6.72 16.89 -8.02
N ASP A 118 -7.14 15.89 -8.81
CA ASP A 118 -7.99 14.78 -8.36
C ASP A 118 -7.28 13.83 -7.39
N ILE A 119 -5.94 13.88 -7.31
CA ILE A 119 -5.15 12.99 -6.47
C ILE A 119 -5.12 13.51 -5.03
N THR A 120 -5.73 12.74 -4.13
CA THR A 120 -5.81 13.03 -2.68
C THR A 120 -4.88 12.17 -1.83
N TYR A 121 -3.82 11.61 -2.43
CA TYR A 121 -2.85 10.75 -1.75
C TYR A 121 -1.63 11.57 -1.33
N ASP A 122 -1.26 11.50 -0.05
CA ASP A 122 -0.27 12.43 0.53
C ASP A 122 1.07 11.76 0.90
N TYR A 123 1.07 10.48 1.27
CA TYR A 123 2.26 9.78 1.81
C TYR A 123 2.67 8.56 0.99
N ASP A 124 1.71 7.79 0.48
CA ASP A 124 1.95 6.55 -0.24
C ASP A 124 0.96 6.41 -1.42
N PRO A 125 1.38 5.95 -2.62
CA PRO A 125 0.51 5.92 -3.80
C PRO A 125 -0.64 4.89 -3.70
N LEU A 126 -0.56 3.99 -2.72
CA LEU A 126 -1.50 2.89 -2.53
C LEU A 126 -2.29 3.02 -1.23
N LEU A 127 -1.60 3.33 -0.12
CA LEU A 127 -2.19 3.39 1.22
C LEU A 127 -2.47 4.82 1.72
N ALA A 128 -2.11 5.86 0.96
CA ALA A 128 -2.23 7.26 1.41
C ALA A 128 -1.64 7.43 2.83
N ALA A 129 -2.35 8.11 3.73
CA ALA A 129 -1.97 8.26 5.13
C ALA A 129 -1.92 6.93 5.91
N GLY A 130 -2.66 5.90 5.48
CA GLY A 130 -2.71 4.59 6.14
C GLY A 130 -1.37 3.84 6.14
N ILE A 131 -0.39 4.27 5.33
CA ILE A 131 0.99 3.76 5.41
C ILE A 131 1.63 4.03 6.77
N MET A 132 1.24 5.13 7.44
CA MET A 132 1.81 5.52 8.74
C MET A 132 1.38 4.60 9.89
N ASP A 133 0.32 3.82 9.67
CA ASP A 133 -0.22 2.87 10.64
C ASP A 133 0.37 1.47 10.48
N ILE A 134 1.12 1.23 9.40
CA ILE A 134 1.77 -0.06 9.15
C ILE A 134 2.94 -0.29 10.12
N ARG A 135 3.04 -1.51 10.65
CA ARG A 135 4.06 -1.99 11.59
C ARG A 135 4.71 -3.27 11.08
N GLU A 136 5.73 -3.77 11.80
CA GLU A 136 6.36 -5.05 11.49
C GLU A 136 5.37 -6.22 11.62
N GLU A 137 4.41 -6.09 12.52
CA GLU A 137 3.35 -7.05 12.80
C GLU A 137 2.19 -6.99 11.80
N SER A 138 2.13 -5.94 10.97
CA SER A 138 1.05 -5.72 10.01
C SER A 138 0.93 -6.88 9.02
N GLU A 139 -0.31 -7.29 8.80
CA GLU A 139 -0.66 -8.33 7.83
C GLU A 139 -2.09 -8.08 7.35
N PHE A 140 -2.22 -7.80 6.06
CA PHE A 140 -3.52 -7.62 5.44
C PHE A 140 -4.23 -8.97 5.31
N GLN A 141 -5.45 -9.03 5.82
CA GLN A 141 -6.34 -10.19 5.75
C GLN A 141 -7.63 -9.85 5.01
N LEU A 142 -8.29 -10.88 4.49
CA LEU A 142 -9.58 -10.72 3.83
C LEU A 142 -10.64 -10.24 4.83
N LYS A 143 -11.17 -9.03 4.60
CA LYS A 143 -12.36 -8.52 5.29
C LYS A 143 -13.63 -8.93 4.57
N LYS A 144 -13.67 -8.76 3.25
CA LYS A 144 -14.84 -9.06 2.41
C LYS A 144 -14.42 -9.33 0.97
N TYR A 145 -15.21 -10.15 0.27
CA TYR A 145 -15.07 -10.37 -1.16
C TYR A 145 -16.41 -10.20 -1.88
N ASP A 146 -16.42 -9.49 -3.00
CA ASP A 146 -17.53 -9.41 -3.94
C ASP A 146 -17.19 -10.20 -5.21
N SER A 147 -17.80 -11.37 -5.39
CA SER A 147 -17.56 -12.24 -6.54
C SER A 147 -18.10 -11.65 -7.86
N LYS A 148 -19.12 -10.78 -7.83
CA LYS A 148 -19.68 -10.19 -9.04
C LYS A 148 -18.75 -9.14 -9.62
N SER A 149 -18.22 -8.25 -8.78
CA SER A 149 -17.31 -7.18 -9.19
C SER A 149 -15.84 -7.57 -9.15
N LYS A 150 -15.52 -8.76 -8.63
CA LYS A 150 -14.14 -9.23 -8.37
C LYS A 150 -13.37 -8.23 -7.49
N THR A 151 -14.05 -7.73 -6.47
CA THR A 151 -13.50 -6.74 -5.53
C THR A 151 -13.17 -7.40 -4.20
N VAL A 152 -11.93 -7.21 -3.75
CA VAL A 152 -11.40 -7.71 -2.50
C VAL A 152 -11.22 -6.52 -1.55
N TYR A 153 -11.77 -6.65 -0.35
CA TYR A 153 -11.60 -5.69 0.73
C TYR A 153 -10.65 -6.32 1.74
N LEU A 154 -9.52 -5.68 1.95
CA LEU A 154 -8.49 -6.12 2.89
C LEU A 154 -8.44 -5.16 4.07
N LYS A 155 -8.09 -5.70 5.23
CA LYS A 155 -7.86 -4.95 6.46
C LYS A 155 -6.57 -5.44 7.09
N ASP A 156 -5.71 -4.50 7.49
CA ASP A 156 -4.57 -4.82 8.33
C ASP A 156 -5.05 -5.33 9.69
N LYS A 157 -4.53 -6.47 10.11
CA LYS A 157 -4.86 -7.05 11.42
C LYS A 157 -4.26 -6.26 12.59
N TYR A 158 -3.21 -5.47 12.35
CA TYR A 158 -2.59 -4.69 13.42
C TYR A 158 -3.51 -3.52 13.76
N GLU A 159 -3.94 -3.48 15.02
CA GLU A 159 -4.74 -2.43 15.63
C GLU A 159 -4.33 -2.29 17.09
N GLU A 160 -4.15 -1.06 17.55
CA GLU A 160 -3.75 -0.74 18.91
C GLU A 160 -4.52 0.49 19.41
N ASP A 161 -5.17 0.33 20.57
CA ASP A 161 -5.73 1.43 21.34
C ASP A 161 -4.69 1.89 22.36
N PHE A 162 -4.47 3.21 22.45
CA PHE A 162 -3.52 3.79 23.38
C PHE A 162 -4.11 5.01 24.08
N VAL A 163 -3.46 5.46 25.15
CA VAL A 163 -3.85 6.66 25.90
C VAL A 163 -2.66 7.60 26.01
N VAL A 164 -2.82 8.84 25.53
CA VAL A 164 -1.84 9.93 25.69
C VAL A 164 -2.54 11.10 26.36
N ASP A 165 -2.01 11.56 27.49
CA ASP A 165 -2.56 12.66 28.30
C ASP A 165 -4.06 12.53 28.61
N GLY A 166 -4.50 11.31 28.94
CA GLY A 166 -5.89 11.00 29.25
C GLY A 166 -6.83 10.93 28.04
N ARG A 167 -6.32 11.14 26.81
CA ARG A 167 -7.09 10.99 25.57
C ARG A 167 -6.84 9.61 24.98
N LYS A 168 -7.92 8.91 24.64
CA LYS A 168 -7.85 7.64 23.89
C LYS A 168 -7.52 7.92 22.43
N GLY A 169 -6.52 7.23 21.92
CA GLY A 169 -6.16 7.15 20.51
C GLY A 169 -6.32 5.72 20.01
N HIS A 170 -6.44 5.59 18.69
CA HIS A 170 -6.48 4.32 17.98
C HIS A 170 -5.52 4.42 16.81
N GLN A 171 -4.78 3.36 16.55
CA GLN A 171 -3.88 3.25 15.42
C GLN A 171 -3.95 1.86 14.82
N GLY A 172 -3.77 1.76 13.50
CA GLY A 172 -3.87 0.51 12.77
C GLY A 172 -5.23 0.36 12.09
N GLY A 173 -5.51 -0.86 11.67
CA GLY A 173 -6.80 -1.18 11.06
C GLY A 173 -6.95 -0.68 9.64
N THR A 174 -5.84 -0.28 9.00
CA THR A 174 -5.80 0.25 7.65
C THR A 174 -6.56 -0.68 6.70
N GLU A 175 -7.50 -0.12 5.95
CA GLU A 175 -8.28 -0.86 4.96
C GLU A 175 -7.88 -0.45 3.55
N ILE A 176 -7.95 -1.41 2.63
CA ILE A 176 -7.78 -1.16 1.21
C ILE A 176 -8.75 -2.01 0.39
N THR A 177 -9.29 -1.41 -0.66
CA THR A 177 -10.13 -2.09 -1.64
C THR A 177 -9.36 -2.29 -2.93
N LEU A 178 -9.26 -3.54 -3.39
CA LEU A 178 -8.60 -3.92 -4.63
C LEU A 178 -9.62 -4.55 -5.58
N LYS A 179 -9.66 -4.07 -6.82
CA LYS A 179 -10.45 -4.68 -7.89
C LYS A 179 -9.53 -5.48 -8.79
N LEU A 180 -9.93 -6.71 -9.11
CA LEU A 180 -9.15 -7.61 -9.93
C LEU A 180 -9.82 -7.88 -11.26
N VAL A 181 -9.00 -8.14 -12.27
CA VAL A 181 -9.43 -8.60 -13.60
C VAL A 181 -8.61 -9.82 -13.99
N LYS A 182 -9.20 -10.70 -14.80
CA LYS A 182 -8.50 -11.86 -15.33
C LYS A 182 -8.00 -11.55 -16.73
N GLN A 183 -6.68 -11.60 -16.93
CA GLN A 183 -6.04 -11.42 -18.23
C GLN A 183 -5.07 -12.57 -18.48
N ASN A 184 -5.14 -13.19 -19.66
CA ASN A 184 -4.27 -14.33 -20.01
C ASN A 184 -4.25 -15.44 -18.94
N ARG A 185 -5.44 -15.75 -18.40
CA ARG A 185 -5.67 -16.73 -17.31
C ARG A 185 -5.05 -16.38 -15.95
N LYS A 186 -4.49 -15.17 -15.77
CA LYS A 186 -3.95 -14.70 -14.49
C LYS A 186 -4.83 -13.61 -13.90
N TRP A 187 -5.00 -13.62 -12.59
CA TRP A 187 -5.61 -12.51 -11.85
C TRP A 187 -4.61 -11.37 -11.70
N LEU A 188 -5.05 -10.15 -11.99
CA LEU A 188 -4.26 -8.94 -11.86
C LEU A 188 -5.06 -7.87 -11.12
N ILE A 189 -4.40 -7.07 -10.29
CA ILE A 189 -4.98 -5.86 -9.68
C ILE A 189 -5.14 -4.80 -10.76
N ASP A 190 -6.36 -4.29 -10.93
CA ASP A 190 -6.69 -3.26 -11.92
C ASP A 190 -6.93 -1.89 -11.31
N GLU A 191 -7.49 -1.84 -10.09
CA GLU A 191 -7.82 -0.59 -9.39
C GLU A 191 -7.60 -0.77 -7.88
N SER A 192 -7.20 0.31 -7.20
CA SER A 192 -7.17 0.42 -5.74
C SER A 192 -7.90 1.66 -5.25
N LYS A 193 -8.54 1.53 -4.08
CA LYS A 193 -9.19 2.61 -3.33
C LYS A 193 -8.96 2.43 -1.84
#